data_AF-W4VM10-F1
#
_entry.id   AF-W4VM10-F1
#
_cell.length_a   1.000
_cell.length_b   1.000
_cell.length_c   1.000
_cell.angle_alpha   90.00
_cell.angle_beta   90.00
_cell.angle_gamma   90.00
#
_symmetry.space_group_name_H-M   'P 1'
#
loop_
_entity.id
_entity.type
_entity.pdbx_description
1 polymer ?
#
loop_
_entity_poly.entity_id
_entity_poly.type
_entity_poly.pdbx_seq_one_letter_code
_entity_poly.pdbx_strand_id
1 'polypeptide(L)'
;MIACSIVKAQHPYETWAKGTAGYALGLVLIYMYIEMIVQFSITDYLETTIDDSLQMTEDLFQSIGMGQQDFELVREQMMNVLQLLPVILVVVSMALAILTQWITYKIMNQWYKEQLYFPAFRKLQLPKIILWIYFLMLIISLFVASDYSTTASVIVLNVFQLGGILIALNGLSFVFFIVIRNVNQWHYLF
;
A
#
# COMPACT_ATOMS: atom_id res chain seq x y z
N MET A 1 3.67 11.82 -15.41
CA MET A 1 5.02 11.28 -15.06
C MET A 1 5.38 10.02 -15.86
N ILE A 2 4.47 9.05 -16.03
CA ILE A 2 4.72 7.79 -16.78
C ILE A 2 5.05 8.04 -18.27
N ALA A 3 4.35 8.96 -18.96
CA ALA A 3 4.63 9.26 -20.37
C ALA A 3 6.07 9.78 -20.61
N CYS A 4 6.56 10.69 -19.75
CA CYS A 4 7.93 11.20 -19.86
C CYS A 4 9.00 10.16 -19.54
N SER A 5 8.73 9.16 -18.70
CA SER A 5 9.73 8.13 -18.37
C SER A 5 9.87 7.08 -19.47
N ILE A 6 8.78 6.80 -20.19
CA ILE A 6 8.79 5.93 -21.39
C ILE A 6 9.60 6.59 -22.51
N VAL A 7 9.41 7.89 -22.75
CA VAL A 7 10.20 8.66 -23.75
C VAL A 7 11.69 8.69 -23.39
N LYS A 8 12.04 8.63 -22.10
CA LYS A 8 13.42 8.57 -21.60
C LYS A 8 14.01 7.16 -21.51
N ALA A 9 13.31 6.13 -22.01
CA ALA A 9 13.71 4.73 -21.96
C ALA A 9 14.11 4.24 -20.55
N GLN A 10 13.48 4.77 -19.50
CA GLN A 10 13.80 4.43 -18.11
C GLN A 10 13.34 3.01 -17.77
N HIS A 11 14.06 2.37 -16.84
CA HIS A 11 13.72 1.01 -16.43
C HIS A 11 12.25 0.96 -15.95
N PRO A 12 11.46 -0.08 -16.32
CA PRO A 12 10.03 -0.13 -16.00
C PRO A 12 9.69 0.02 -14.51
N TYR A 13 10.57 -0.39 -13.59
CA TYR A 13 10.40 -0.17 -12.15
C TYR A 13 10.58 1.29 -11.71
N GLU A 14 11.47 2.04 -12.36
CA GLU A 14 11.61 3.48 -12.10
C GLU A 14 10.39 4.25 -12.61
N THR A 15 9.86 3.83 -13.76
CA THR A 15 8.60 4.33 -14.31
C THR A 15 7.45 4.07 -13.34
N TRP A 16 7.37 2.86 -12.78
CA TRP A 16 6.36 2.51 -11.77
C TRP A 16 6.49 3.32 -10.48
N ALA A 17 7.70 3.48 -9.93
CA ALA A 17 7.93 4.26 -8.72
C ALA A 17 7.55 5.73 -8.89
N LYS A 18 7.91 6.35 -10.03
CA LYS A 18 7.52 7.71 -10.38
C LYS A 18 6.01 7.84 -10.62
N GLY A 19 5.41 6.82 -11.25
CA GLY A 19 3.96 6.72 -11.41
C GLY A 19 3.24 6.68 -10.07
N THR A 20 3.72 5.84 -9.15
CA THR A 20 3.20 5.70 -7.79
C THR A 20 3.26 7.04 -7.04
N ALA A 21 4.40 7.73 -7.07
CA ALA A 21 4.54 9.04 -6.43
C ALA A 21 3.58 10.08 -7.03
N GLY A 22 3.43 10.09 -8.35
CA GLY A 22 2.48 10.96 -9.04
C GLY A 22 1.02 10.68 -8.67
N TYR A 23 0.62 9.42 -8.62
CA TYR A 23 -0.72 9.02 -8.18
C TYR A 23 -0.95 9.34 -6.70
N ALA A 24 0.03 9.07 -5.82
CA ALA A 24 -0.09 9.37 -4.40
C ALA A 24 -0.28 10.86 -4.15
N LEU A 25 0.53 11.71 -4.79
CA LEU A 25 0.35 13.15 -4.73
C LEU A 25 -1.02 13.58 -5.28
N GLY A 26 -1.45 13.00 -6.41
CA GLY A 26 -2.77 13.29 -6.99
C GLY A 26 -3.92 12.93 -6.08
N LEU A 27 -3.90 11.73 -5.48
CA LEU A 27 -4.94 11.28 -4.55
C LEU A 27 -4.95 12.12 -3.27
N VAL A 28 -3.78 12.48 -2.74
CA VAL A 28 -3.66 13.35 -1.57
C VAL A 28 -4.21 14.74 -1.87
N LEU A 29 -3.97 15.29 -3.07
CA LEU A 29 -4.56 16.56 -3.50
C LEU A 29 -6.08 16.46 -3.67
N ILE A 30 -6.60 15.35 -4.21
CA ILE A 30 -8.04 15.11 -4.32
C ILE A 30 -8.68 15.02 -2.93
N TYR A 31 -8.04 14.30 -2.01
CA TYR A 31 -8.47 14.21 -0.62
C TYR A 31 -8.54 15.61 0.03
N MET A 32 -7.47 16.39 -0.07
CA MET A 32 -7.46 17.78 0.43
C MET A 32 -8.53 18.65 -0.23
N TYR A 33 -8.77 18.48 -1.53
CA TYR A 33 -9.82 19.20 -2.25
C TYR A 33 -11.21 18.89 -1.70
N ILE A 34 -11.51 17.62 -1.42
CA ILE A 34 -12.79 17.21 -0.84
C ILE A 34 -12.97 17.83 0.55
N GLU A 35 -11.95 17.76 1.41
CA GLU A 35 -12.08 18.30 2.76
C GLU A 35 -12.16 19.82 2.80
N MET A 36 -11.33 20.53 2.03
CA MET A 36 -11.24 21.99 2.10
C MET A 36 -12.30 22.71 1.26
N ILE A 37 -12.60 22.21 0.05
CA ILE A 37 -13.48 22.89 -0.90
C ILE A 37 -14.90 22.34 -0.82
N VAL A 38 -15.05 21.02 -0.80
CA VAL A 38 -16.37 20.37 -0.69
C VAL A 38 -16.88 20.40 0.76
N GLN A 39 -16.01 20.66 1.73
CA GLN A 39 -16.33 20.71 3.18
C GLN A 39 -16.91 19.40 3.69
N PHE A 40 -16.46 18.29 3.12
CA PHE A 40 -16.86 16.94 3.50
C PHE A 40 -15.69 16.22 4.17
N SER A 41 -15.84 15.87 5.45
CA SER A 41 -14.85 15.07 6.17
C SER A 41 -15.02 13.60 5.84
N ILE A 42 -14.04 13.04 5.13
CA ILE A 42 -14.02 11.60 4.82
C ILE A 42 -13.80 10.81 6.10
N THR A 43 -12.98 11.32 7.02
CA THR A 43 -12.69 10.68 8.31
C THR A 43 -13.96 10.59 9.14
N ASP A 44 -14.67 11.70 9.38
CA ASP A 44 -15.88 11.71 10.21
C ASP A 44 -16.98 10.80 9.63
N TYR A 45 -17.10 10.76 8.30
CA TYR A 45 -18.03 9.87 7.62
C TYR A 45 -17.70 8.40 7.88
N LEU A 46 -16.42 8.03 7.79
CA LEU A 46 -15.98 6.65 8.05
C LEU A 46 -16.08 6.29 9.54
N GLU A 47 -15.75 7.22 10.44
CA GLU A 47 -15.95 7.04 11.89
C GLU A 47 -17.40 6.75 12.22
N THR A 48 -18.32 7.59 11.73
CA THR A 48 -19.77 7.39 11.90
C THR A 48 -20.22 6.05 11.32
N THR A 49 -19.71 5.68 10.15
CA THR A 49 -20.05 4.40 9.51
C THR A 49 -19.57 3.20 10.34
N ILE A 50 -18.38 3.28 10.95
CA ILE A 50 -17.86 2.24 11.85
C ILE A 50 -18.73 2.15 13.10
N ASP A 51 -19.05 3.30 13.71
CA ASP A 51 -19.90 3.34 14.91
C ASP A 51 -21.28 2.75 14.65
N ASP A 52 -21.93 3.12 13.54
CA ASP A 52 -23.23 2.56 13.14
C ASP A 52 -23.15 1.05 12.93
N SER A 53 -22.08 0.57 12.30
CA SER A 53 -21.85 -0.86 12.04
C SER A 53 -21.63 -1.65 13.33
N LEU A 54 -20.91 -1.07 14.29
CA LEU A 54 -20.64 -1.67 15.59
C LEU A 54 -21.91 -1.71 16.44
N GLN A 55 -22.69 -0.63 16.46
CA GLN A 55 -23.96 -0.58 17.18
C GLN A 55 -24.94 -1.62 16.67
N MET A 56 -25.04 -1.83 15.34
CA MET A 56 -25.85 -2.90 14.77
C MET A 56 -25.41 -4.31 15.20
N THR A 57 -24.14 -4.48 15.55
CA THR A 57 -23.56 -5.79 15.90
C THR A 57 -23.43 -5.99 17.41
N GLU A 58 -23.65 -4.95 18.23
CA GLU A 58 -23.51 -4.99 19.68
C GLU A 58 -24.41 -6.07 20.32
N ASP A 59 -25.68 -6.13 19.92
CA ASP A 59 -26.63 -7.14 20.41
C ASP A 59 -26.17 -8.57 20.08
N LEU A 60 -25.55 -8.77 18.92
CA LEU A 60 -24.99 -10.07 18.51
C LEU A 60 -23.77 -10.43 19.35
N PHE A 61 -22.88 -9.46 19.62
CA PHE A 61 -21.68 -9.68 20.43
C PHE A 61 -22.02 -9.97 21.90
N GLN A 62 -22.99 -9.26 22.46
CA GLN A 62 -23.50 -9.55 23.81
C GLN A 62 -24.11 -10.96 23.88
N SER A 63 -24.82 -11.40 22.82
CA SER A 63 -25.45 -12.72 22.78
C SER A 63 -24.47 -13.90 22.79
N ILE A 64 -23.23 -13.70 22.30
CA ILE A 64 -22.16 -14.70 22.31
C ILE A 64 -21.25 -14.61 23.55
N GLY A 65 -21.60 -13.75 24.52
CA GLY A 65 -20.89 -13.60 25.79
C GLY A 65 -19.67 -12.68 25.75
N MET A 66 -19.53 -11.83 24.71
CA MET A 66 -18.50 -10.80 24.68
C MET A 66 -18.84 -9.68 25.67
N GLY A 67 -17.92 -9.37 26.59
CA GLY A 67 -18.11 -8.31 27.57
C GLY A 67 -17.95 -6.92 26.94
N GLN A 68 -18.50 -5.88 27.59
CA GLN A 68 -18.38 -4.49 27.12
C GLN A 68 -16.92 -4.05 26.92
N GLN A 69 -15.99 -4.52 27.74
CA GLN A 69 -14.57 -4.20 27.62
C GLN A 69 -13.95 -4.77 26.33
N ASP A 70 -14.33 -5.98 25.92
CA ASP A 70 -13.84 -6.59 24.68
C ASP A 70 -14.43 -5.88 23.46
N PHE A 71 -15.68 -5.42 23.55
CA PHE A 71 -16.32 -4.66 22.50
C PHE A 71 -15.65 -3.29 22.26
N GLU A 72 -15.31 -2.57 23.34
CA GLU A 72 -14.56 -1.30 23.22
C GLU A 72 -13.17 -1.51 22.62
N LEU A 73 -12.49 -2.61 22.94
CA LEU A 73 -11.21 -2.95 22.31
C LEU A 73 -11.37 -3.17 20.80
N VAL A 74 -12.42 -3.86 20.38
CA VAL A 74 -12.73 -4.06 18.95
C VAL A 74 -13.02 -2.71 18.28
N ARG A 75 -13.81 -1.85 18.92
CA ARG A 75 -14.09 -0.50 18.43
C ARG A 75 -12.81 0.29 18.24
N GLU A 76 -11.95 0.34 19.25
CA GLU A 76 -10.67 1.04 19.18
C GLU A 76 -9.79 0.50 18.04
N GLN A 77 -9.73 -0.83 17.86
CA GLN A 77 -8.99 -1.43 16.75
C GLN A 77 -9.56 -1.03 15.38
N MET A 78 -10.88 -0.99 15.22
CA MET A 78 -11.50 -0.54 13.97
C MET A 78 -11.24 0.93 13.70
N MET A 79 -11.28 1.78 14.73
CA MET A 79 -10.95 3.21 14.61
C MET A 79 -9.47 3.41 14.24
N ASN A 80 -8.58 2.59 14.79
CA ASN A 80 -7.16 2.62 14.43
C ASN A 80 -6.90 2.24 12.95
N VAL A 81 -7.82 1.53 12.27
CA VAL A 81 -7.70 1.29 10.82
C VAL A 81 -7.79 2.59 10.02
N LEU A 82 -8.55 3.58 10.48
CA LEU A 82 -8.64 4.89 9.82
C LEU A 82 -7.30 5.62 9.82
N GLN A 83 -6.47 5.38 10.83
CA GLN A 83 -5.13 5.95 10.91
C GLN A 83 -4.19 5.41 9.82
N LEU A 84 -4.57 4.32 9.14
CA LEU A 84 -3.85 3.74 8.00
C LEU A 84 -4.33 4.28 6.64
N LEU A 85 -5.27 5.23 6.60
CA LEU A 85 -5.70 5.89 5.37
C LEU A 85 -4.53 6.38 4.49
N PRO A 86 -3.46 7.02 5.04
CA PRO A 86 -2.31 7.39 4.24
C PRO A 86 -1.61 6.20 3.57
N VAL A 87 -1.46 5.08 4.28
CA VAL A 87 -0.89 3.84 3.71
C VAL A 87 -1.79 3.31 2.59
N ILE A 88 -3.11 3.27 2.82
CA ILE A 88 -4.08 2.79 1.83
C ILE A 88 -3.99 3.62 0.55
N LEU A 89 -3.91 4.95 0.65
CA LEU A 89 -3.73 5.82 -0.52
C LEU A 89 -2.45 5.50 -1.31
N VAL A 90 -1.34 5.23 -0.63
CA VAL A 90 -0.09 4.84 -1.29
C VAL A 90 -0.22 3.48 -1.98
N VAL A 91 -0.84 2.49 -1.31
CA VAL A 91 -1.05 1.16 -1.89
C VAL A 91 -1.97 1.22 -3.12
N VAL A 92 -3.06 1.98 -3.05
CA VAL A 92 -3.94 2.21 -4.20
C VAL A 92 -3.18 2.92 -5.33
N SER A 93 -2.33 3.90 -5.00
CA SER A 93 -1.49 4.58 -5.98
C SER A 93 -0.51 3.64 -6.68
N MET A 94 0.06 2.69 -5.94
CA MET A 94 0.94 1.64 -6.49
C MET A 94 0.18 0.75 -7.48
N ALA A 95 -1.04 0.34 -7.13
CA ALA A 95 -1.91 -0.47 -7.98
C ALA A 95 -2.31 0.29 -9.25
N LEU A 96 -2.77 1.54 -9.12
CA LEU A 96 -3.10 2.39 -10.25
C LEU A 96 -1.90 2.61 -11.18
N ALA A 97 -0.72 2.86 -10.62
CA ALA A 97 0.50 3.01 -11.42
C ALA A 97 0.82 1.75 -12.24
N ILE A 98 0.67 0.54 -11.68
CA ILE A 98 0.82 -0.73 -12.41
C ILE A 98 -0.22 -0.83 -13.52
N LEU A 99 -1.50 -0.59 -13.19
CA LEU A 99 -2.61 -0.69 -14.15
C LEU A 99 -2.41 0.26 -15.33
N THR A 100 -2.09 1.52 -15.06
CA THR A 100 -1.85 2.53 -16.09
C THR A 100 -0.64 2.20 -16.95
N GLN A 101 0.46 1.73 -16.35
CA GLN A 101 1.63 1.31 -17.11
C GLN A 101 1.33 0.10 -18.00
N TRP A 102 0.58 -0.88 -17.50
CA TRP A 102 0.15 -2.05 -18.26
C TRP A 102 -0.74 -1.68 -19.45
N ILE A 103 -1.75 -0.84 -19.24
CA ILE A 103 -2.62 -0.32 -20.31
C ILE A 103 -1.79 0.44 -21.35
N THR A 104 -0.86 1.29 -20.90
CA THR A 104 0.00 2.07 -21.79
C THR A 104 0.85 1.17 -22.69
N TYR A 105 1.50 0.14 -22.13
CA TYR A 105 2.28 -0.82 -22.92
C TYR A 105 1.42 -1.59 -23.91
N LYS A 106 0.21 -2.00 -23.52
CA LYS A 106 -0.72 -2.69 -24.41
C LYS A 106 -1.10 -1.82 -25.61
N ILE A 107 -1.45 -0.56 -25.38
CA ILE A 107 -1.81 0.40 -26.44
C ILE A 107 -0.60 0.67 -27.34
N MET A 108 0.57 0.93 -26.75
CA MET A 108 1.79 1.24 -27.51
C MET A 108 2.24 0.09 -28.40
N ASN A 109 2.24 -1.15 -27.89
CA ASN A 109 2.62 -2.31 -28.68
C ASN A 109 1.61 -2.57 -29.81
N GLN A 110 0.32 -2.33 -29.57
CA GLN A 110 -0.72 -2.56 -30.57
C GLN A 110 -0.72 -1.48 -31.67
N TRP A 111 -0.49 -0.22 -31.34
CA TRP A 111 -0.64 0.91 -32.27
C TRP A 111 0.68 1.35 -32.90
N TYR A 112 1.78 1.29 -32.14
CA TYR A 112 3.09 1.79 -32.56
C TYR A 112 4.11 0.67 -32.83
N LYS A 113 3.69 -0.60 -32.76
CA LYS A 113 4.55 -1.79 -32.95
C LYS A 113 5.79 -1.81 -32.05
N GLU A 114 5.69 -1.16 -30.90
CA GLU A 114 6.72 -1.19 -29.85
C GLU A 114 6.78 -2.59 -29.20
N GLN A 115 7.90 -2.87 -28.54
CA GLN A 115 8.12 -4.13 -27.79
C GLN A 115 8.29 -3.85 -26.30
N LEU A 116 7.32 -3.14 -25.71
CA LEU A 116 7.33 -2.82 -24.29
C LEU A 116 6.68 -3.95 -23.49
N TYR A 117 7.41 -4.51 -22.53
CA TYR A 117 6.90 -5.54 -21.65
C TYR A 117 7.17 -5.20 -20.20
N PHE A 118 6.22 -5.52 -19.34
CA PHE A 118 6.45 -5.41 -17.91
C PHE A 118 7.46 -6.50 -17.51
N PRO A 119 8.59 -6.15 -16.86
CA PRO A 119 9.58 -7.13 -16.44
C PRO A 119 8.95 -8.07 -15.41
N ALA A 120 9.29 -9.35 -15.49
CA ALA A 120 8.76 -10.37 -14.59
C ALA A 120 8.90 -9.94 -13.12
N PHE A 121 7.85 -10.17 -12.32
CA PHE A 121 7.76 -9.75 -10.91
C PHE A 121 9.00 -10.11 -10.08
N ARG A 122 9.66 -11.24 -10.38
CA ARG A 122 10.94 -11.69 -9.79
C ARG A 122 12.13 -10.73 -9.90
N LYS A 123 12.07 -9.75 -10.80
CA LYS A 123 13.12 -8.74 -10.99
C LYS A 123 12.83 -7.47 -10.20
N LEU A 124 11.70 -7.39 -9.50
CA LEU A 124 11.35 -6.23 -8.71
C LEU A 124 12.30 -6.17 -7.52
N GLN A 125 13.19 -5.18 -7.57
CA GLN A 125 14.15 -4.87 -6.53
C GLN A 125 13.86 -3.45 -6.06
N LEU A 126 13.36 -3.35 -4.83
CA LEU A 126 13.20 -2.06 -4.19
C LEU A 126 14.59 -1.54 -3.73
N PRO A 127 14.79 -0.21 -3.71
CA PRO A 127 16.01 0.39 -3.17
C PRO A 127 16.36 -0.15 -1.78
N LYS A 128 17.63 -0.54 -1.57
CA LYS A 128 18.12 -1.06 -0.27
C LYS A 128 17.84 -0.13 0.91
N ILE A 129 17.72 1.18 0.65
CA ILE A 129 17.38 2.18 1.67
C ILE A 129 16.00 1.93 2.32
N ILE A 130 15.04 1.34 1.59
CA ILE A 130 13.70 1.02 2.15
C ILE A 130 13.81 -0.01 3.27
N LEU A 131 14.73 -0.97 3.15
CA LEU A 131 15.00 -1.95 4.20
C LEU A 131 15.50 -1.26 5.47
N TRP A 132 16.42 -0.30 5.33
CA TRP A 132 16.94 0.47 6.46
C TRP A 132 15.87 1.36 7.10
N ILE A 133 15.03 2.01 6.30
CA ILE A 133 13.91 2.83 6.80
C ILE A 133 12.96 1.95 7.63
N TYR A 134 12.55 0.80 7.08
CA TYR A 134 11.71 -0.14 7.82
C TYR A 134 12.38 -0.63 9.10
N PHE A 135 13.66 -1.02 9.02
CA PHE A 135 14.40 -1.51 10.19
C PHE A 135 14.46 -0.47 11.30
N LEU A 136 14.73 0.79 10.96
CA LEU A 136 14.73 1.90 11.92
C LEU A 136 13.33 2.11 12.50
N MET A 137 12.30 2.15 11.65
CA MET A 137 10.92 2.36 12.10
C MET A 137 10.41 1.22 12.96
N LEU A 138 10.83 -0.03 12.69
CA LEU A 138 10.55 -1.18 13.54
C LEU A 138 11.12 -0.96 14.94
N ILE A 139 12.39 -0.54 15.04
CA ILE A 139 13.00 -0.28 16.36
C ILE A 139 12.24 0.83 17.08
N ILE A 140 11.93 1.93 16.39
CA ILE A 140 11.22 3.06 16.98
C ILE A 140 9.80 2.64 17.41
N SER A 141 9.10 1.83 16.62
CA SER A 141 7.74 1.39 16.93
C SER A 141 7.66 0.54 18.20
N LEU A 142 8.76 -0.11 18.61
CA LEU A 142 8.80 -0.85 19.88
C LEU A 142 8.75 0.06 21.12
N PHE A 143 9.10 1.33 20.98
CA PHE A 143 9.11 2.31 22.08
C PHE A 143 7.90 3.25 22.06
N VAL A 144 7.05 3.14 21.04
CA VAL A 144 5.91 4.02 20.83
C VAL A 144 4.61 3.26 21.10
N ALA A 145 3.64 3.94 21.72
CA ALA A 145 2.34 3.35 21.99
C ALA A 145 1.62 2.99 20.67
N SER A 146 0.98 1.82 20.64
CA SER A 146 0.26 1.29 19.48
C SER A 146 -1.16 1.86 19.31
N ASP A 147 -1.51 2.86 20.12
CA ASP A 147 -2.85 3.44 20.25
C ASP A 147 -3.07 4.68 19.37
N TYR A 148 -2.11 5.02 18.50
CA TYR A 148 -2.14 6.19 17.62
C TYR A 148 -2.44 7.52 18.35
N SER A 149 -2.23 7.58 19.67
CA SER A 149 -2.62 8.69 20.54
C SER A 149 -1.84 9.98 20.29
N THR A 150 -0.66 9.87 19.69
CA THR A 150 0.22 11.00 19.38
C THR A 150 0.49 11.12 17.88
N THR A 151 0.76 12.34 17.41
CA THR A 151 1.18 12.56 16.01
C THR A 151 2.44 11.76 15.67
N ALA A 152 3.37 11.62 16.63
CA ALA A 152 4.58 10.80 16.45
C ALA A 152 4.24 9.32 16.23
N SER A 153 3.33 8.74 17.04
CA SER A 153 2.86 7.37 16.84
C SER A 153 2.20 7.17 15.49
N VAL A 154 1.35 8.10 15.05
CA VAL A 154 0.68 8.00 13.75
C VAL A 154 1.70 7.95 12.61
N ILE A 155 2.69 8.84 12.62
CA ILE A 155 3.74 8.87 11.58
C ILE A 155 4.56 7.58 11.59
N VAL A 156 5.08 7.20 12.76
CA VAL A 156 5.96 6.02 12.89
C VAL A 156 5.22 4.76 12.44
N LEU A 157 3.98 4.54 12.90
CA LEU A 157 3.20 3.35 12.59
C LEU A 157 2.80 3.30 11.10
N ASN A 158 2.44 4.43 10.49
CA ASN A 158 2.17 4.48 9.05
C ASN A 158 3.42 4.13 8.21
N VAL A 159 4.59 4.71 8.55
CA VAL A 159 5.83 4.41 7.81
C VAL A 159 6.28 2.98 8.06
N PHE A 160 6.17 2.47 9.28
CA PHE A 160 6.44 1.08 9.62
C PHE A 160 5.56 0.13 8.81
N GLN A 161 4.25 0.35 8.78
CA GLN A 161 3.29 -0.48 8.06
C GLN A 161 3.54 -0.45 6.54
N LEU A 162 3.74 0.74 5.97
CA LEU A 162 4.07 0.87 4.55
C LEU A 162 5.40 0.18 4.21
N GLY A 163 6.42 0.34 5.06
CA GLY A 163 7.71 -0.34 4.93
C GLY A 163 7.56 -1.86 4.96
N GLY A 164 6.70 -2.38 5.86
CA GLY A 164 6.36 -3.80 5.96
C GLY A 164 5.75 -4.34 4.67
N ILE A 165 4.77 -3.63 4.09
CA ILE A 165 4.16 -3.99 2.81
C ILE A 165 5.21 -4.02 1.68
N LEU A 166 6.08 -3.01 1.62
CA LEU A 166 7.14 -2.91 0.62
C LEU A 166 8.16 -4.06 0.74
N ILE A 167 8.57 -4.40 1.96
CA ILE A 167 9.47 -5.52 2.20
C ILE A 167 8.80 -6.85 1.88
N ALA A 168 7.53 -7.05 2.26
CA ALA A 168 6.79 -8.25 1.92
C ALA A 168 6.73 -8.44 0.40
N LEU A 169 6.46 -7.37 -0.34
CA LEU A 169 6.47 -7.38 -1.80
C LEU A 169 7.85 -7.73 -2.38
N ASN A 170 8.94 -7.20 -1.79
CA ASN A 170 10.30 -7.56 -2.18
C ASN A 170 10.64 -9.01 -1.84
N GLY A 171 10.21 -9.52 -0.68
CA GLY A 171 10.37 -10.91 -0.26
C GLY A 171 9.65 -11.87 -1.21
N LEU A 172 8.42 -11.56 -1.62
CA LEU A 172 7.70 -12.34 -2.62
C LEU A 172 8.45 -12.38 -3.95
N SER A 173 8.95 -11.24 -4.44
CA SER A 173 9.80 -11.17 -5.65
C SER A 173 11.01 -12.11 -5.54
N PHE A 174 11.67 -12.14 -4.38
CA PHE A 174 12.82 -13.01 -4.12
C PHE A 174 12.45 -14.51 -4.11
N VAL A 175 11.32 -14.88 -3.50
CA VAL A 175 10.83 -16.27 -3.51
C VAL A 175 10.58 -16.73 -4.96
N PHE A 176 9.90 -15.91 -5.77
CA PHE A 176 9.69 -16.22 -7.19
C PHE A 176 10.99 -16.34 -7.98
N PHE A 177 12.00 -15.52 -7.66
CA PHE A 177 13.33 -15.63 -8.26
C PHE A 177 13.96 -17.01 -7.97
N ILE A 178 13.92 -17.48 -6.71
CA ILE A 178 14.49 -18.78 -6.33
C ILE A 178 13.74 -19.93 -7.00
N VAL A 179 12.41 -19.93 -6.91
CA VAL A 179 11.57 -21.04 -7.41
C VAL A 179 11.81 -21.26 -8.91
N ILE A 180 11.80 -20.19 -9.71
CA ILE A 180 11.98 -20.31 -11.16
C ILE A 180 13.43 -20.66 -11.53
N ARG A 181 14.42 -20.17 -10.78
CA ARG A 181 15.83 -20.56 -10.98
C ARG A 181 16.03 -22.07 -10.80
N ASN A 182 15.39 -22.65 -9.79
CA ASN A 182 15.49 -24.08 -9.52
C ASN A 182 14.76 -24.93 -10.57
N VAL A 183 13.61 -24.49 -11.09
CA VAL A 183 12.88 -25.20 -12.17
C VAL A 183 13.73 -25.37 -13.44
N ASN A 184 14.50 -24.35 -13.83
CA ASN A 184 15.37 -24.43 -15.01
C ASN A 184 16.55 -25.40 -14.87
N GLN A 185 16.92 -25.84 -13.66
CA GLN A 185 18.00 -26.81 -13.48
C GLN A 185 17.55 -28.26 -13.73
N TRP A 186 16.25 -28.55 -13.64
CA TRP A 186 15.71 -29.91 -13.87
C TRP A 186 15.63 -30.30 -15.34
N HIS A 187 15.63 -29.33 -16.27
CA HIS A 187 15.68 -29.58 -17.72
C HIS A 187 17.09 -29.93 -18.25
N TYR A 188 18.12 -29.85 -17.42
CA TYR A 188 19.48 -30.29 -17.77
C TYR A 188 19.86 -31.64 -17.14
N LEU A 189 18.95 -32.22 -16.35
CA LEU A 189 19.18 -33.46 -15.59
C LEU A 189 18.21 -34.60 -15.98
N PHE A 190 17.30 -34.34 -16.92
CA PHE A 190 16.40 -35.31 -17.57
C PHE A 190 16.29 -34.96 -19.05
#